data_AF-A0AAV2CKA3-F1
#
_entry.id   AF-A0AAV2CKA3-F1
#
_cell.length_a   1.000
_cell.length_b   1.000
_cell.length_c   1.000
_cell.angle_alpha   90.00
_cell.angle_beta   90.00
_cell.angle_gamma   90.00
#
_symmetry.space_group_name_H-M   'P 1'
#
loop_
_entity.id
_entity.type
_entity.pdbx_description
1 polymer ?
#
loop_
_entity_poly.entity_id
_entity_poly.type
_entity_poly.pdbx_seq_one_letter_code
_entity_poly.pdbx_strand_id
1 'polypeptide(L)'
;MKSLRPKGTSSTRDPVHTLEKTDSKVDVKVAKDVTEVEELGANFTQIQGDIQDLGARLASLEIGYEGLREELVALINNSISTSMNNAIEVGKETVQAIMKEEIGDLKCEVTLVKWAMANGHAAVQATSTMEIPRPKCLKGSMNARELGNFLWSLEQYFKALGIRDENTKVKTAPLYLSDVDMLWWRRTQCDISKGTCVMF
;
A
#
# COMPACT_ATOMS: atom_id res chain seq x y z
N MET A 1 -85.53 42.85 88.04
CA MET A 1 -85.70 41.62 87.23
C MET A 1 -84.54 41.51 86.27
N LYS A 2 -83.70 40.48 86.44
CA LYS A 2 -82.58 40.16 85.54
C LYS A 2 -83.13 39.27 84.42
N SER A 3 -82.80 39.57 83.16
CA SER A 3 -82.89 38.60 82.06
C SER A 3 -81.67 38.75 81.17
N LEU A 4 -80.66 37.94 81.47
CA LEU A 4 -79.46 37.73 80.65
C LEU A 4 -79.85 36.90 79.43
N ARG A 5 -79.61 37.44 78.22
CA ARG A 5 -79.68 36.67 76.97
C ARG A 5 -78.24 36.24 76.63
N PRO A 6 -77.94 34.94 76.44
CA PRO A 6 -76.61 34.53 76.04
C PRO A 6 -76.46 34.69 74.53
N LYS A 7 -75.51 35.50 74.07
CA LYS A 7 -74.98 35.42 72.70
C LYS A 7 -73.79 34.47 72.71
N GLY A 8 -74.09 33.17 72.67
CA GLY A 8 -73.11 32.17 72.24
C GLY A 8 -73.16 32.09 70.72
N THR A 9 -72.25 32.75 70.03
CA THR A 9 -71.94 32.39 68.64
C THR A 9 -70.91 31.26 68.67
N SER A 10 -71.36 30.05 69.00
CA SER A 10 -70.59 28.86 68.67
C SER A 10 -70.82 28.60 67.18
N SER A 11 -69.88 29.06 66.36
CA SER A 11 -69.71 28.54 65.00
C SER A 11 -69.33 27.07 65.13
N THR A 12 -70.33 26.20 65.26
CA THR A 12 -70.17 24.75 65.19
C THR A 12 -69.82 24.42 63.75
N ARG A 13 -68.53 24.45 63.41
CA ARG A 13 -68.06 23.79 62.19
C ARG A 13 -68.30 22.31 62.39
N ASP A 14 -69.20 21.73 61.60
CA ASP A 14 -69.47 20.31 61.64
C ASP A 14 -68.19 19.52 61.29
N PRO A 15 -67.69 18.65 62.17
CA PRO A 15 -66.51 17.84 61.91
C PRO A 15 -66.75 16.88 60.73
N VAL A 16 -68.01 16.45 60.50
CA VAL A 16 -68.41 15.59 59.38
C VAL A 16 -68.18 16.26 58.02
N HIS A 17 -68.62 17.51 57.85
CA HIS A 17 -68.39 18.28 56.61
C HIS A 17 -66.89 18.56 56.38
N THR A 18 -66.08 18.59 57.44
CA THR A 18 -64.62 18.76 57.31
C THR A 18 -63.95 17.47 56.82
N LEU A 19 -64.39 16.32 57.33
CA LEU A 19 -63.92 14.99 56.91
C LEU A 19 -64.30 14.68 55.45
N GLU A 20 -65.54 14.99 55.06
CA GLU A 20 -66.02 14.77 53.69
C GLU A 20 -65.24 15.63 52.67
N LYS A 21 -64.83 16.83 53.07
CA LYS A 21 -63.95 17.70 52.28
C LYS A 21 -62.50 17.21 52.21
N THR A 22 -62.03 16.48 53.23
CA THR A 22 -60.70 15.85 53.18
C THR A 22 -60.71 14.57 52.36
N ASP A 23 -61.76 13.76 52.43
CA ASP A 23 -61.92 12.54 51.64
C ASP A 23 -61.98 12.85 50.15
N SER A 24 -62.83 13.81 49.76
CA SER A 24 -62.89 14.28 48.36
C SER A 24 -61.56 14.85 47.84
N LYS A 25 -60.75 15.48 48.70
CA LYS A 25 -59.41 15.96 48.32
C LYS A 25 -58.39 14.81 48.17
N VAL A 26 -58.54 13.76 48.97
CA VAL A 26 -57.71 12.54 48.86
C VAL A 26 -58.07 11.80 47.57
N ASP A 27 -59.34 11.62 47.25
CA ASP A 27 -59.78 10.95 46.02
C ASP A 27 -59.26 11.64 44.74
N VAL A 28 -59.27 12.98 44.71
CA VAL A 28 -58.74 13.76 43.58
C VAL A 28 -57.22 13.60 43.46
N LYS A 29 -56.49 13.54 44.58
CA LYS A 29 -55.04 13.30 44.56
C LYS A 29 -54.72 11.88 44.07
N VAL A 30 -55.43 10.88 44.59
CA VAL A 30 -55.26 9.48 44.17
C VAL A 30 -55.54 9.34 42.68
N ALA A 31 -56.60 9.94 42.17
CA ALA A 31 -56.90 9.91 40.73
C ALA A 31 -55.78 10.54 39.89
N LYS A 32 -55.22 11.67 40.35
CA LYS A 32 -54.08 12.32 39.68
C LYS A 32 -52.83 11.44 39.71
N ASP A 33 -52.48 10.88 40.88
CA ASP A 33 -51.31 10.03 41.03
C ASP A 33 -51.44 8.76 40.18
N VAL A 34 -52.65 8.19 40.07
CA VAL A 34 -52.94 7.05 39.17
C VAL A 34 -52.67 7.42 37.71
N THR A 35 -53.13 8.58 37.24
CA THR A 35 -52.85 9.03 35.85
C THR A 35 -51.35 9.25 35.60
N GLU A 36 -50.62 9.82 36.56
CA GLU A 36 -49.17 10.01 36.44
C GLU A 36 -48.44 8.66 36.40
N VAL A 37 -48.90 7.65 37.17
CA VAL A 37 -48.34 6.29 37.13
C VAL A 37 -48.63 5.59 35.80
N GLU A 38 -49.82 5.77 35.22
CA GLU A 38 -50.16 5.23 33.90
C GLU A 38 -49.28 5.82 32.79
N GLU A 39 -49.08 7.14 32.79
CA GLU A 39 -48.16 7.83 31.87
C GLU A 39 -46.72 7.34 32.04
N LEU A 40 -46.27 7.18 33.28
CA LEU A 40 -44.95 6.63 33.58
C LEU A 40 -44.80 5.20 33.04
N GLY A 41 -45.84 4.38 33.18
CA GLY A 41 -45.90 3.02 32.64
C GLY A 41 -45.80 3.00 31.11
N ALA A 42 -46.54 3.89 30.43
CA ALA A 42 -46.46 4.04 28.98
C ALA A 42 -45.04 4.44 28.53
N ASN A 43 -44.43 5.42 29.20
CA ASN A 43 -43.06 5.84 28.92
C ASN A 43 -42.04 4.70 29.13
N PHE A 44 -42.21 3.90 30.18
CA PHE A 44 -41.36 2.73 30.42
C PHE A 44 -41.47 1.70 29.30
N THR A 45 -42.69 1.41 28.84
CA THR A 45 -42.89 0.49 27.71
C THR A 45 -42.30 0.99 26.41
N GLN A 46 -42.37 2.31 26.15
CA GLN A 46 -41.75 2.93 24.99
C GLN A 46 -40.22 2.82 25.06
N ILE A 47 -39.61 3.18 26.20
CA ILE A 47 -38.16 3.07 26.43
C ILE A 47 -37.71 1.62 26.27
N GLN A 48 -38.47 0.66 26.77
CA GLN A 48 -38.15 -0.76 26.61
C GLN A 48 -38.14 -1.17 25.13
N GLY A 49 -39.08 -0.67 24.33
CA GLY A 49 -39.10 -0.86 22.88
C GLY A 49 -37.89 -0.23 22.18
N ASP A 50 -37.57 1.02 22.52
CA ASP A 50 -36.43 1.75 21.95
C ASP A 50 -35.10 1.06 22.28
N ILE A 51 -34.94 0.54 23.50
CA ILE A 51 -33.75 -0.25 23.89
C ILE A 51 -33.63 -1.52 23.07
N GLN A 52 -34.74 -2.22 22.81
CA GLN A 52 -34.73 -3.42 21.99
C GLN A 52 -34.36 -3.12 20.53
N ASP A 53 -34.90 -2.04 19.96
CA ASP A 53 -34.54 -1.57 18.61
C ASP A 53 -33.05 -1.22 18.52
N LEU A 54 -32.54 -0.45 19.49
CA LEU A 54 -31.12 -0.11 19.56
C LEU A 54 -30.25 -1.36 19.66
N GLY A 55 -30.66 -2.36 20.45
CA GLY A 55 -29.98 -3.65 20.54
C GLY A 55 -29.91 -4.37 19.19
N ALA A 56 -31.01 -4.41 18.44
CA ALA A 56 -31.05 -5.04 17.13
C ALA A 56 -30.17 -4.30 16.09
N ARG A 57 -30.16 -2.97 16.13
CA ARG A 57 -29.31 -2.14 15.27
C ARG A 57 -27.83 -2.31 15.59
N LEU A 58 -27.48 -2.43 16.87
CA LEU A 58 -26.10 -2.65 17.31
C LEU A 58 -25.59 -4.02 16.86
N ALA A 59 -26.40 -5.07 17.01
CA ALA A 59 -26.08 -6.40 16.50
C ALA A 59 -25.89 -6.41 14.97
N SER A 60 -26.75 -5.71 14.23
CA SER A 60 -26.62 -5.58 12.77
C SER A 60 -25.33 -4.86 12.38
N LEU A 61 -24.94 -3.85 13.15
CA LEU A 61 -23.72 -3.08 12.93
C LEU A 61 -22.48 -3.93 13.21
N GLU A 62 -22.45 -4.69 14.30
CA GLU A 62 -21.36 -5.61 14.63
C GLU A 62 -21.13 -6.65 13.52
N ILE A 63 -22.21 -7.23 12.99
CA ILE A 63 -22.14 -8.16 11.85
C ILE A 63 -21.57 -7.45 10.61
N GLY A 64 -22.01 -6.23 10.32
CA GLY A 64 -21.51 -5.45 9.19
C GLY A 64 -20.02 -5.10 9.31
N TYR A 65 -19.55 -4.78 10.52
CA TYR A 65 -18.13 -4.51 10.77
C TYR A 65 -17.26 -5.73 10.57
N GLU A 66 -17.67 -6.92 11.05
CA GLU A 66 -16.92 -8.14 10.80
C GLU A 66 -16.91 -8.50 9.31
N GLY A 67 -18.03 -8.32 8.59
CA GLY A 67 -18.06 -8.51 7.14
C GLY A 67 -17.08 -7.60 6.40
N LEU A 68 -17.07 -6.30 6.73
CA LEU A 68 -16.11 -5.34 6.15
C LEU A 68 -14.65 -5.70 6.50
N ARG A 69 -14.40 -6.17 7.72
CA ARG A 69 -13.08 -6.59 8.17
C ARG A 69 -12.60 -7.82 7.40
N GLU A 70 -13.48 -8.80 7.21
CA GLU A 70 -13.19 -10.00 6.41
C GLU A 70 -12.90 -9.66 4.95
N GLU A 71 -13.72 -8.80 4.33
CA GLU A 71 -13.51 -8.32 2.96
C GLU A 71 -12.17 -7.60 2.81
N LEU A 72 -11.81 -6.72 3.74
CA LEU A 72 -10.53 -6.01 3.72
C LEU A 72 -9.35 -6.98 3.80
N VAL A 73 -9.40 -7.95 4.71
CA VAL A 73 -8.36 -8.97 4.87
C VAL A 73 -8.25 -9.83 3.60
N ALA A 74 -9.37 -10.24 3.03
CA ALA A 74 -9.41 -11.01 1.79
C ALA A 74 -8.80 -10.22 0.62
N LEU A 75 -9.15 -8.94 0.47
CA LEU A 75 -8.63 -8.08 -0.60
C LEU A 75 -7.12 -7.88 -0.48
N ILE A 76 -6.61 -7.62 0.72
CA ILE A 76 -5.18 -7.48 0.97
C ILE A 76 -4.45 -8.78 0.63
N ASN A 77 -4.94 -9.92 1.13
CA ASN A 77 -4.34 -11.22 0.87
C ASN A 77 -4.32 -11.56 -0.62
N ASN A 78 -5.45 -11.35 -1.31
CA ASN A 78 -5.55 -11.61 -2.75
C ASN A 78 -4.61 -10.71 -3.56
N SER A 79 -4.50 -9.42 -3.21
CA SER A 79 -3.60 -8.48 -3.86
C SER A 79 -2.13 -8.88 -3.67
N ILE A 80 -1.73 -9.23 -2.44
CA ILE A 80 -0.37 -9.69 -2.12
C ILE A 80 -0.07 -10.98 -2.87
N SER A 81 -0.94 -11.98 -2.81
CA SER A 81 -0.76 -13.25 -3.52
C SER A 81 -0.65 -13.06 -5.04
N THR A 82 -1.49 -12.20 -5.63
CA THR A 82 -1.45 -11.92 -7.07
C THR A 82 -0.15 -11.23 -7.46
N SER A 83 0.25 -10.19 -6.74
CA SER A 83 1.50 -9.46 -7.04
C SER A 83 2.74 -10.34 -6.88
N MET A 84 2.77 -11.19 -5.84
CA MET A 84 3.88 -12.11 -5.58
C MET A 84 3.98 -13.19 -6.66
N ASN A 85 2.85 -13.77 -7.09
CA ASN A 85 2.82 -14.74 -8.18
C ASN A 85 3.32 -14.13 -9.50
N ASN A 86 2.88 -12.91 -9.82
CA ASN A 86 3.35 -12.21 -11.01
C ASN A 86 4.86 -11.94 -10.96
N ALA A 87 5.38 -11.51 -9.80
CA ALA A 87 6.81 -11.29 -9.62
C ALA A 87 7.64 -12.57 -9.77
N ILE A 88 7.14 -13.69 -9.25
CA ILE A 88 7.78 -15.02 -9.39
C ILE A 88 7.80 -15.43 -10.86
N GLU A 89 6.69 -15.26 -11.60
CA GLU A 89 6.63 -15.65 -13.00
C GLU A 89 7.60 -14.81 -13.86
N VAL A 90 7.62 -13.49 -13.66
CA VAL A 90 8.58 -12.61 -14.35
C VAL A 90 10.03 -12.99 -14.02
N GLY A 91 10.33 -13.27 -12.75
CA GLY A 91 11.66 -13.71 -12.33
C GLY A 91 12.07 -15.03 -12.99
N LYS A 92 11.15 -16.00 -13.06
CA LYS A 92 11.34 -17.29 -13.72
C LYS A 92 11.59 -17.13 -15.22
N GLU A 93 10.81 -16.32 -15.92
CA GLU A 93 11.00 -16.02 -17.34
C GLU A 93 12.36 -15.37 -17.60
N THR A 94 12.75 -14.41 -16.75
CA THR A 94 14.04 -13.70 -16.86
C THR A 94 15.20 -14.67 -16.69
N VAL A 95 15.20 -15.50 -15.64
CA VAL A 95 16.25 -16.50 -15.41
C VAL A 95 16.29 -17.51 -16.55
N GLN A 96 15.13 -17.96 -17.05
CA GLN A 96 15.07 -18.90 -18.16
C GLN A 96 15.64 -18.31 -19.45
N ALA A 97 15.41 -17.02 -19.72
CA ALA A 97 15.97 -16.33 -20.88
C ALA A 97 17.50 -16.26 -20.80
N ILE A 98 18.05 -15.82 -19.66
CA ILE A 98 19.50 -15.74 -19.43
C ILE A 98 20.15 -17.11 -19.58
N MET A 99 19.57 -18.15 -18.96
CA MET A 99 20.10 -19.51 -19.07
C MET A 99 20.10 -20.04 -20.51
N LYS A 100 19.06 -19.72 -21.31
CA LYS A 100 19.02 -20.13 -22.73
C LYS A 100 20.10 -19.44 -23.54
N GLU A 101 20.38 -18.17 -23.26
CA GLU A 101 21.44 -17.40 -23.91
C GLU A 101 22.83 -17.97 -23.55
N GLU A 102 23.14 -18.14 -22.26
CA GLU A 102 24.42 -18.71 -21.81
C GLU A 102 24.66 -20.13 -22.36
N ILE A 103 23.62 -20.97 -22.39
CA ILE A 103 23.71 -22.30 -22.99
C ILE A 103 23.98 -22.21 -24.50
N GLY A 104 23.43 -21.20 -25.19
CA GLY A 104 23.71 -20.92 -26.59
C GLY A 104 25.16 -20.57 -26.83
N ASP A 105 25.69 -19.63 -26.04
CA ASP A 105 27.08 -19.18 -26.11
C ASP A 105 28.06 -20.33 -25.83
N LEU A 106 27.83 -21.09 -24.75
CA LEU A 106 28.66 -22.25 -24.42
C LEU A 106 28.63 -23.32 -25.52
N LYS A 107 27.48 -23.54 -26.16
CA LYS A 107 27.39 -24.45 -27.31
C LYS A 107 28.24 -23.94 -28.47
N CYS A 108 28.19 -22.64 -28.78
CA CYS A 108 29.01 -22.03 -29.81
C CYS A 108 30.52 -22.21 -29.51
N GLU A 109 30.96 -21.92 -28.29
CA GLU A 109 32.36 -22.10 -27.88
C GLU A 109 32.81 -23.56 -28.00
N VAL A 110 32.00 -24.51 -27.54
CA VAL A 110 32.30 -25.95 -27.65
C VAL A 110 32.43 -26.37 -29.11
N THR A 111 31.58 -25.87 -30.01
CA THR A 111 31.70 -26.18 -31.45
C THR A 111 32.98 -25.61 -32.06
N LEU A 112 33.39 -24.41 -31.66
CA LEU A 112 34.62 -23.76 -32.09
C LEU A 112 35.86 -24.54 -31.66
N VAL A 113 35.92 -24.94 -30.38
CA VAL A 113 37.00 -25.77 -29.84
C VAL A 113 37.05 -27.12 -30.55
N LYS A 114 35.90 -27.75 -30.78
CA LYS A 114 35.81 -29.02 -31.50
C LYS A 114 36.30 -28.91 -32.95
N TRP A 115 35.99 -27.81 -33.65
CA TRP A 115 36.46 -27.55 -35.00
C TRP A 115 37.97 -27.32 -35.06
N ALA A 116 38.53 -26.55 -34.12
CA ALA A 116 39.97 -26.32 -34.01
C ALA A 116 40.75 -27.62 -33.75
N MET A 117 40.22 -28.51 -32.91
CA MET A 117 40.84 -29.83 -32.65
C MET A 117 40.77 -30.76 -33.88
N ALA A 118 39.66 -30.76 -34.62
CA ALA A 118 39.48 -31.63 -35.78
C ALA A 118 40.37 -31.24 -36.97
N ASN A 119 40.68 -29.95 -37.13
CA ASN A 119 41.43 -29.42 -38.26
C ASN A 119 42.91 -29.16 -37.94
N GLY A 120 43.49 -29.89 -36.98
CA GLY A 120 44.87 -29.69 -36.52
C GLY A 120 45.89 -29.51 -37.66
N HIS A 121 46.67 -28.43 -37.59
CA HIS A 121 47.79 -28.05 -38.46
C HIS A 121 47.47 -27.39 -39.82
N ALA A 122 46.76 -26.27 -39.82
CA ALA A 122 47.06 -25.20 -40.77
C ALA A 122 47.64 -24.03 -40.00
N ALA A 123 48.86 -23.63 -40.36
CA ALA A 123 49.64 -22.59 -39.72
C ALA A 123 48.84 -21.28 -39.59
N VAL A 124 48.22 -21.08 -38.43
CA VAL A 124 47.80 -19.75 -38.00
C VAL A 124 49.03 -19.17 -37.35
N GLN A 125 49.66 -18.22 -38.05
CA GLN A 125 50.59 -17.28 -37.45
C GLN A 125 50.04 -16.87 -36.08
N ALA A 126 50.74 -17.27 -35.03
CA ALA A 126 50.46 -16.82 -33.69
C ALA A 126 50.74 -15.31 -33.61
N THR A 127 49.80 -14.49 -34.08
CA THR A 127 49.61 -13.19 -33.47
C THR A 127 48.96 -13.49 -32.14
N SER A 128 49.74 -13.35 -31.09
CA SER A 128 49.30 -13.37 -29.70
C SER A 128 48.11 -12.44 -29.48
N THR A 129 46.89 -12.91 -29.73
CA THR A 129 45.68 -12.25 -29.22
C THR A 129 45.54 -12.71 -27.79
N MET A 130 46.36 -12.07 -26.93
CA MET A 130 46.15 -12.01 -25.50
C MET A 130 44.66 -11.70 -25.28
N GLU A 131 43.96 -12.57 -24.57
CA GLU A 131 42.55 -12.38 -24.25
C GLU A 131 42.43 -11.06 -23.47
N ILE A 132 42.03 -9.99 -24.15
CA ILE A 132 41.92 -8.67 -23.52
C ILE A 132 40.71 -8.76 -22.58
N PRO A 133 40.90 -8.65 -21.25
CA PRO A 133 39.79 -8.78 -20.32
C PRO A 133 38.75 -7.71 -20.65
N ARG A 134 37.50 -8.13 -20.90
CA ARG A 134 36.40 -7.19 -21.11
C ARG A 134 36.31 -6.25 -19.90
N PRO A 135 36.11 -4.93 -20.09
CA PRO A 135 35.91 -4.01 -18.98
C PRO A 135 34.70 -4.48 -18.17
N LYS A 136 34.85 -4.59 -16.84
CA LYS A 136 33.73 -4.92 -15.96
C LYS A 136 32.64 -3.86 -16.12
N CYS A 137 31.40 -4.28 -16.37
CA CYS A 137 30.25 -3.36 -16.41
C CYS A 137 30.16 -2.62 -15.07
N LEU A 138 30.01 -1.28 -15.11
CA LEU A 138 29.73 -0.52 -13.88
C LEU A 138 28.44 -1.02 -13.25
N LYS A 139 28.45 -1.23 -11.94
CA LYS A 139 27.25 -1.54 -11.16
C LYS A 139 27.26 -0.64 -9.93
N GLY A 140 26.40 0.37 -9.87
CA GLY A 140 26.23 1.25 -8.71
C GLY A 140 26.22 2.76 -9.02
N SER A 141 26.00 3.57 -7.98
CA SER A 141 25.92 5.04 -8.06
C SER A 141 27.24 5.67 -8.51
N MET A 142 27.25 6.20 -9.73
CA MET A 142 28.44 6.77 -10.39
C MET A 142 28.96 8.03 -9.69
N ASN A 143 30.13 7.92 -9.05
CA ASN A 143 30.94 9.10 -8.76
C ASN A 143 31.77 9.49 -10.00
N ALA A 144 32.04 10.78 -10.22
CA ALA A 144 32.78 11.27 -11.41
C ALA A 144 34.15 10.56 -11.62
N ARG A 145 34.76 10.10 -10.53
CA ARG A 145 36.01 9.32 -10.54
C ARG A 145 35.85 7.92 -11.17
N GLU A 146 34.74 7.25 -10.90
CA GLU A 146 34.49 5.89 -11.40
C GLU A 146 34.15 5.90 -12.89
N LEU A 147 33.43 6.93 -13.34
CA LEU A 147 33.19 7.19 -14.75
C LEU A 147 34.50 7.46 -15.50
N GLY A 148 35.39 8.29 -14.94
CA GLY A 148 36.70 8.56 -15.53
C GLY A 148 37.56 7.30 -15.69
N ASN A 149 37.59 6.45 -14.65
CA ASN A 149 38.34 5.19 -14.69
C ASN A 149 37.77 4.22 -15.73
N PHE A 150 36.44 4.14 -15.86
CA PHE A 150 35.79 3.30 -16.85
C PHE A 150 36.08 3.74 -18.28
N LEU A 151 35.93 5.04 -18.58
CA LEU A 151 36.22 5.57 -19.90
C LEU A 151 37.69 5.35 -20.28
N TRP A 152 38.60 5.49 -19.32
CA TRP A 152 40.01 5.18 -19.51
C TRP A 152 40.23 3.69 -19.81
N SER A 153 39.61 2.78 -19.05
CA SER A 153 39.69 1.34 -19.33
C SER A 153 39.08 0.94 -20.68
N LEU A 154 37.97 1.57 -21.07
CA LEU A 154 37.30 1.35 -22.35
C LEU A 154 38.16 1.82 -23.53
N GLU A 155 38.81 2.97 -23.40
CA GLU A 155 39.74 3.50 -24.41
C GLU A 155 40.95 2.58 -24.60
N GLN A 156 41.51 2.05 -23.51
CA GLN A 156 42.60 1.10 -23.58
C GLN A 156 42.15 -0.25 -24.17
N TYR A 157 40.91 -0.67 -23.89
CA TYR A 157 40.30 -1.85 -24.48
C TYR A 157 40.13 -1.71 -26.00
N PHE A 158 39.61 -0.58 -26.48
CA PHE A 158 39.48 -0.31 -27.92
C PHE A 158 40.83 -0.22 -28.63
N LYS A 159 41.85 0.37 -28.00
CA LYS A 159 43.21 0.37 -28.53
C LYS A 159 43.78 -1.04 -28.67
N ALA A 160 43.56 -1.89 -27.68
CA ALA A 160 44.01 -3.27 -27.71
C ALA A 160 43.26 -4.09 -28.78
N LEU A 161 41.98 -3.79 -29.04
CA LEU A 161 41.20 -4.34 -30.16
C LEU A 161 41.53 -3.73 -31.53
N GLY A 162 42.43 -2.74 -31.60
CA GLY A 162 42.79 -2.05 -32.84
C GLY A 162 41.74 -1.07 -33.37
N ILE A 163 40.69 -0.78 -32.60
CA ILE A 163 39.63 0.19 -32.97
C ILE A 163 40.17 1.61 -32.74
N ARG A 164 40.52 2.28 -33.84
CA ARG A 164 41.03 3.67 -33.84
C ARG A 164 40.01 4.71 -34.32
N ASP A 165 38.90 4.28 -34.90
CA ASP A 165 37.85 5.19 -35.37
C ASP A 165 36.97 5.65 -34.21
N GLU A 166 37.01 6.94 -33.90
CA GLU A 166 36.25 7.55 -32.79
C GLU A 166 34.74 7.37 -32.95
N ASN A 167 34.22 7.42 -34.17
CA ASN A 167 32.79 7.20 -34.43
C ASN A 167 32.38 5.75 -34.09
N THR A 168 33.23 4.78 -34.40
CA THR A 168 33.03 3.37 -34.03
C THR A 168 33.16 3.18 -32.52
N LYS A 169 34.12 3.82 -31.84
CA LYS A 169 34.24 3.78 -30.37
C LYS A 169 32.99 4.32 -29.68
N VAL A 170 32.51 5.50 -30.07
CA VAL A 170 31.32 6.16 -29.50
C VAL A 170 30.06 5.32 -29.69
N LYS A 171 29.92 4.62 -30.82
CA LYS A 171 28.79 3.70 -31.08
C LYS A 171 28.87 2.40 -30.28
N THR A 172 30.07 1.96 -29.94
CA THR A 172 30.29 0.67 -29.26
C THR A 172 30.34 0.82 -27.74
N ALA A 173 30.72 2.00 -27.23
CA ALA A 173 30.79 2.32 -25.79
C ALA A 173 29.49 2.01 -24.99
N PRO A 174 28.27 2.23 -25.51
CA PRO A 174 27.03 1.95 -24.77
C PRO A 174 26.81 0.46 -24.47
N LEU A 175 27.44 -0.43 -25.24
CA LEU A 175 27.33 -1.89 -25.04
C LEU A 175 28.02 -2.36 -23.76
N TYR A 176 28.84 -1.51 -23.16
CA TYR A 176 29.58 -1.81 -21.93
C TYR A 176 29.06 -1.02 -20.72
N LEU A 177 27.95 -0.29 -20.87
CA LEU A 177 27.27 0.48 -19.82
C LEU A 177 26.12 -0.34 -19.20
N SER A 178 25.84 -0.12 -17.92
CA SER A 178 24.65 -0.69 -17.27
C SER A 178 23.37 0.10 -17.61
N ASP A 179 22.19 -0.46 -17.31
CA ASP A 179 20.90 0.12 -17.71
C ASP A 179 20.70 1.58 -17.27
N VAL A 180 21.18 1.94 -16.07
CA VAL A 180 21.07 3.31 -15.54
C VAL A 180 22.03 4.27 -16.26
N ASP A 181 23.21 3.79 -16.62
CA ASP A 181 24.26 4.57 -17.27
C ASP A 181 23.96 4.77 -18.77
N MET A 182 23.27 3.80 -19.38
CA MET A 182 22.79 3.87 -20.76
C MET A 182 21.75 4.98 -20.93
N LEU A 183 20.88 5.20 -19.93
CA LEU A 183 19.88 6.27 -19.95
C LEU A 183 20.55 7.66 -19.88
N TRP A 184 21.56 7.82 -19.02
CA TRP A 184 22.36 9.05 -18.99
C TRP A 184 23.09 9.28 -20.32
N TRP A 185 23.72 8.25 -20.89
CA TRP A 185 24.41 8.35 -22.16
C TRP A 185 23.48 8.77 -23.31
N ARG A 186 22.28 8.18 -23.41
CA ARG A 186 21.27 8.57 -24.41
C ARG A 186 20.81 10.01 -24.24
N ARG A 187 20.64 10.46 -22.99
CA ARG A 187 20.24 11.83 -22.67
C ARG A 187 21.33 12.83 -23.07
N THR A 188 22.58 12.56 -22.70
CA THR A 188 23.73 13.40 -23.05
C THR A 188 23.96 13.47 -24.56
N GLN A 189 23.83 12.36 -25.29
CA GLN A 189 23.92 12.35 -26.76
C GLN A 189 22.81 13.18 -27.42
N CYS A 190 21.59 13.13 -26.88
CA CYS A 190 20.46 13.94 -27.33
C CYS A 190 20.70 15.43 -27.06
N ASP A 191 21.26 15.75 -25.89
CA ASP A 191 21.52 17.14 -25.47
C ASP A 191 22.71 17.76 -26.24
N ILE A 192 23.75 16.98 -26.59
CA ILE A 192 24.87 17.38 -27.46
C ILE A 192 24.38 17.60 -28.90
N SER A 193 23.55 16.69 -29.43
CA SER A 193 22.98 16.81 -30.77
C SER A 193 22.10 18.05 -30.93
N LYS A 194 21.53 18.53 -29.83
CA LYS A 194 20.72 19.77 -29.77
C LYS A 194 21.53 21.02 -29.45
N GLY A 195 22.85 20.90 -29.25
CA GLY A 195 23.74 22.02 -28.91
C GLY A 195 23.57 22.59 -27.49
N THR A 196 22.82 21.90 -26.64
CA THR A 196 22.51 22.30 -25.26
C THR A 196 23.53 21.80 -24.24
N CYS A 197 24.50 20.98 -24.67
CA CYS A 197 25.58 20.47 -23.84
C CYS A 197 26.91 20.45 -24.64
N VAL A 198 28.00 20.91 -24.02
CA VAL A 198 29.37 20.76 -24.53
C VAL A 198 30.14 19.82 -23.61
N MET A 199 30.72 18.78 -24.19
CA MET A 199 31.66 17.89 -23.51
C MET A 199 33.00 18.65 -23.37
N PHE A 200 33.50 18.80 -22.14
CA PHE A 200 34.87 19.27 -21.87
C PHE A 200 35.86 18.12 -21.97
#